data_AF-A0A2K1QHJ5-F1
#
_entry.id   AF-A0A2K1QHJ5-F1
#
_cell.length_a   1.000
_cell.length_b   1.000
_cell.length_c   1.000
_cell.angle_alpha   90.00
_cell.angle_beta   90.00
_cell.angle_gamma   90.00
#
_symmetry.space_group_name_H-M   'P 1'
#
loop_
_entity.id
_entity.type
_entity.pdbx_description
1 polymer ?
#
loop_
_entity_poly.entity_id
_entity_poly.type
_entity_poly.pdbx_seq_one_letter_code
_entity_poly.pdbx_strand_id
1 'polypeptide(L)'
;MYRDYLKLFPGNFLEYHLSPNAVISSPTLVYPVEGVPRQLLKSMTRARMHAKQSRLAYLTLDTALRLLPASLSMGHFEDLIDHRPLTESFRLFQLGSRNIHSTRQDMVTAMFSNFRLLPLRNLDVYTIAVRACIRMIYVSLSYGHTPSSRNFADLTYMLLRLLHHDQITQQARQEIAATLWASIDSLIDLFDSHGAATSTICINYMLSAFGSQAGYKPAVLAILKLKADQQIANEKAGTTSATLLQTARTMQDQGLLRAAWAQYLNDFDERGSHDGVWLAFAEAACACDDVEFFETESKRLGRKEEGEDYLQKARSRILDRTVGGFSGGSDQSVGIAKLIKADLDVMTEQLKLGKGSKLKPWHIPPTLGYRPGFEGGCSTEEEMRTYYQQTAVDGSVVSVVATEGNAESEKSAHHGPIVAGRPVDELRYKDWMIINELLLESEYPDQEYEARRGMEELPNKKVGDERSYIMRKAMLRGLRQCQSFGLSDMLPSDQAMNPSLRWLIEGKPTMNIETVKRMRSVSM
;
A
#
# COMPACT_ATOMS: atom_id res chain seq x y z
N MET A 1 19.38 31.48 10.55
CA MET A 1 19.68 30.12 10.04
C MET A 1 19.13 29.88 8.63
N TYR A 2 17.81 29.84 8.38
CA TYR A 2 17.24 29.64 7.03
C TYR A 2 17.65 30.74 6.02
N ARG A 3 17.55 32.01 6.45
CA ARG A 3 17.98 33.18 5.66
C ARG A 3 19.47 33.20 5.34
N ASP A 4 20.30 32.59 6.19
CA ASP A 4 21.76 32.56 6.02
C ASP A 4 22.17 31.41 5.09
N TYR A 5 21.43 30.30 5.10
CA TYR A 5 21.60 29.19 4.17
C TYR A 5 21.22 29.58 2.73
N LEU A 6 20.18 30.41 2.54
CA LEU A 6 19.78 30.91 1.23
C LEU A 6 20.83 31.80 0.56
N LYS A 7 21.71 32.47 1.34
CA LYS A 7 22.82 33.28 0.80
C LYS A 7 23.95 32.46 0.17
N LEU A 8 24.01 31.15 0.45
CA LEU A 8 25.03 30.23 -0.09
C LEU A 8 24.69 29.71 -1.49
N PHE A 9 23.47 29.94 -1.96
CA PHE A 9 23.00 29.53 -3.27
C PHE A 9 22.81 30.78 -4.14
N PRO A 10 23.10 30.71 -5.45
CA PRO A 10 22.99 31.88 -6.32
C PRO A 10 21.59 32.48 -6.23
N GLY A 11 21.53 33.76 -5.82
CA GLY A 11 20.30 34.46 -5.40
C GLY A 11 19.16 34.40 -6.42
N ASN A 12 19.47 34.32 -7.71
CA ASN A 12 18.47 34.31 -8.77
C ASN A 12 17.75 32.98 -8.95
N PHE A 13 18.38 31.82 -8.65
CA PHE A 13 17.78 30.51 -8.94
C PHE A 13 16.66 30.16 -7.96
N LEU A 14 16.91 30.36 -6.66
CA LEU A 14 15.95 30.00 -5.61
C LEU A 14 14.81 30.99 -5.50
N GLU A 15 15.10 32.29 -5.61
CA GLU A 15 14.09 33.34 -5.58
C GLU A 15 13.12 33.19 -6.76
N TYR A 16 13.63 32.88 -7.95
CA TYR A 16 12.81 32.65 -9.14
C TYR A 16 12.03 31.33 -9.05
N HIS A 17 12.69 30.19 -8.81
CA HIS A 17 12.03 28.88 -8.90
C HIS A 17 11.11 28.53 -7.73
N LEU A 18 11.30 29.13 -6.55
CA LEU A 18 10.40 28.95 -5.41
C LEU A 18 9.31 30.03 -5.32
N SER A 19 9.34 31.02 -6.23
CA SER A 19 8.24 31.94 -6.37
C SER A 19 6.97 31.19 -6.84
N PRO A 20 5.77 31.60 -6.40
CA PRO A 20 4.51 30.99 -6.85
C PRO A 20 4.33 30.99 -8.37
N ASN A 21 5.01 31.91 -9.06
CA ASN A 21 4.94 32.13 -10.51
C ASN A 21 6.23 31.70 -11.22
N ALA A 22 7.01 30.80 -10.62
CA ALA A 22 8.20 30.26 -11.25
C ALA A 22 7.85 29.55 -12.56
N VAL A 23 8.45 29.97 -13.66
CA VAL A 23 8.20 29.43 -14.99
C VAL A 23 9.43 28.66 -15.49
N ILE A 24 9.25 27.58 -16.24
CA ILE A 24 10.35 26.88 -16.92
C ILE A 24 10.53 27.49 -18.31
N SER A 25 11.77 27.79 -18.70
CA SER A 25 12.08 28.38 -20.01
C SER A 25 11.69 27.48 -21.19
N SER A 26 11.69 26.15 -21.00
CA SER A 26 11.17 25.19 -21.98
C SER A 26 10.63 23.91 -21.29
N PRO A 27 9.46 23.40 -21.70
CA PRO A 27 8.84 22.23 -21.09
C PRO A 27 9.58 20.92 -21.41
N THR A 28 10.41 20.90 -22.45
CA THR A 28 11.19 19.73 -22.88
C THR A 28 12.64 19.74 -22.38
N LEU A 29 13.11 20.87 -21.83
CA LEU A 29 14.48 21.01 -21.36
C LEU A 29 14.71 20.16 -20.10
N VAL A 30 15.69 19.25 -20.14
CA VAL A 30 16.19 18.53 -18.97
C VAL A 30 17.34 19.32 -18.38
N TYR A 31 17.18 19.80 -17.15
CA TYR A 31 18.26 20.51 -16.46
C TYR A 31 19.38 19.54 -16.10
N PRO A 32 20.66 19.94 -16.20
CA PRO A 32 21.75 19.15 -15.68
C PRO A 32 21.53 18.94 -14.18
N VAL A 33 21.49 17.68 -13.74
CA VAL A 33 21.17 17.28 -12.36
C VAL A 33 22.10 17.95 -11.34
N GLU A 34 23.34 18.28 -11.74
CA GLU A 34 24.34 18.95 -10.93
C GLU A 34 24.02 20.43 -10.63
N GLY A 35 23.23 21.09 -11.48
CA GLY A 35 22.86 22.50 -11.34
C GLY A 35 21.67 22.75 -10.41
N VAL A 36 20.96 21.71 -9.97
CA VAL A 36 19.76 21.84 -9.13
C VAL A 36 20.10 21.52 -7.66
N PRO A 37 19.81 22.41 -6.69
CA PRO A 37 20.14 22.22 -5.28
C PRO A 37 19.19 21.23 -4.59
N ARG A 38 19.28 19.94 -4.95
CA ARG A 38 18.41 18.83 -4.48
C ARG A 38 18.28 18.79 -2.95
N GLN A 39 19.42 18.84 -2.26
CA GLN A 39 19.44 18.74 -0.80
C GLN A 39 18.76 19.94 -0.12
N LEU A 40 18.83 21.12 -0.74
CA LEU A 40 18.12 22.29 -0.24
C LEU A 40 16.62 22.13 -0.46
N LEU A 41 16.18 21.75 -1.66
CA LEU A 41 14.75 21.53 -1.95
C LEU A 41 14.15 20.47 -1.01
N LYS A 42 14.87 19.36 -0.77
CA LYS A 42 14.48 18.35 0.22
C LYS A 42 14.37 18.95 1.63
N SER A 43 15.41 19.65 2.08
CA SER A 43 15.43 20.28 3.42
C SER A 43 14.32 21.32 3.60
N MET A 44 13.99 22.06 2.54
CA MET A 44 12.91 23.04 2.52
C MET A 44 11.54 22.39 2.64
N THR A 45 11.28 21.33 1.85
CA THR A 45 10.05 20.54 1.95
C THR A 45 9.88 19.99 3.36
N ARG A 46 10.95 19.39 3.91
CA ARG A 46 10.98 18.87 5.29
C ARG A 46 10.68 19.95 6.33
N ALA A 47 11.37 21.08 6.27
CA ALA A 47 11.18 22.19 7.21
C ALA A 47 9.74 22.72 7.17
N ARG A 48 9.16 22.89 5.98
CA ARG A 48 7.77 23.31 5.79
C ARG A 48 6.78 22.29 6.35
N MET A 49 7.05 20.99 6.16
CA MET A 49 6.22 19.92 6.74
C MET A 49 6.22 19.93 8.26
N HIS A 50 7.38 20.07 8.90
CA HIS A 50 7.48 20.18 10.36
C HIS A 50 6.88 21.49 10.90
N ALA A 51 6.96 22.58 10.12
CA ALA A 51 6.29 23.85 10.43
C ALA A 51 4.77 23.81 10.19
N LYS A 52 4.20 22.65 9.82
CA LYS A 52 2.77 22.45 9.49
C LYS A 52 2.29 23.28 8.28
N GLN A 53 3.21 23.69 7.41
CA GLN A 53 2.94 24.41 6.17
C GLN A 53 2.87 23.45 4.98
N SER A 54 1.94 22.49 5.02
CA SER A 54 1.74 21.44 4.01
C SER A 54 1.62 22.00 2.59
N ARG A 55 0.79 23.04 2.41
CA ARG A 55 0.63 23.75 1.14
C ARG A 55 1.96 24.21 0.55
N LEU A 56 2.78 24.88 1.36
CA LEU A 56 4.09 25.35 0.93
C LEU A 56 5.06 24.20 0.68
N ALA A 57 4.96 23.10 1.42
CA ALA A 57 5.76 21.90 1.18
C ALA A 57 5.44 21.27 -0.18
N TYR A 58 4.16 21.17 -0.53
CA TYR A 58 3.73 20.69 -1.85
C TYR A 58 4.17 21.60 -2.99
N LEU A 59 4.14 22.92 -2.81
CA LEU A 59 4.68 23.86 -3.81
C LEU A 59 6.21 23.76 -3.95
N THR A 60 6.94 23.44 -2.86
CA THR A 60 8.38 23.11 -2.97
C THR A 60 8.58 21.84 -3.78
N LEU A 61 7.77 20.80 -3.52
CA LEU A 61 7.85 19.54 -4.25
C LEU A 61 7.50 19.72 -5.73
N ASP A 62 6.48 20.52 -6.07
CA ASP A 62 6.14 20.92 -7.45
C ASP A 62 7.35 21.47 -8.18
N THR A 63 8.08 22.37 -7.52
CA THR A 63 9.30 22.98 -8.05
C THR A 63 10.38 21.92 -8.27
N ALA A 64 10.58 21.02 -7.31
CA ALA A 64 11.56 19.94 -7.45
C ALA A 64 11.22 18.98 -8.60
N LEU A 65 9.96 18.57 -8.75
CA LEU A 65 9.49 17.68 -9.81
C LEU A 65 9.63 18.33 -11.19
N ARG A 66 9.32 19.62 -11.30
CA ARG A 66 9.50 20.41 -12.52
C ARG A 66 10.96 20.47 -12.96
N LEU A 67 11.87 20.74 -12.03
CA LEU A 67 13.30 20.85 -12.31
C LEU A 67 13.94 19.48 -12.58
N LEU A 68 13.49 18.43 -11.89
CA LEU A 68 14.09 17.09 -11.87
C LEU A 68 13.07 15.98 -12.15
N PRO A 69 12.46 15.96 -13.35
CA PRO A 69 11.43 14.99 -13.70
C PRO A 69 11.95 13.55 -13.55
N ALA A 70 11.21 12.71 -12.81
CA ALA A 70 11.55 11.32 -12.46
C ALA A 70 12.95 11.07 -11.85
N SER A 71 13.68 12.12 -11.48
CA SER A 71 15.04 12.04 -10.92
C SER A 71 15.07 12.23 -9.40
N LEU A 72 13.94 12.57 -8.79
CA LEU A 72 13.80 12.63 -7.34
C LEU A 72 13.76 11.21 -6.75
N SER A 73 14.65 10.92 -5.81
CA SER A 73 14.63 9.65 -5.08
C SER A 73 13.47 9.60 -4.08
N MET A 74 13.07 8.40 -3.66
CA MET A 74 12.03 8.21 -2.64
C MET A 74 12.32 8.99 -1.34
N GLY A 75 13.59 9.21 -1.01
CA GLY A 75 14.00 10.04 0.13
C GLY A 75 13.60 11.52 0.03
N HIS A 76 13.15 12.04 -1.12
CA HIS A 76 12.57 13.38 -1.25
C HIS A 76 11.08 13.42 -0.82
N PHE A 77 10.43 12.26 -0.73
CA PHE A 77 9.02 12.10 -0.40
C PHE A 77 8.80 11.62 1.03
N GLU A 78 9.85 11.11 1.69
CA GLU A 78 9.85 10.51 3.04
C GLU A 78 9.05 11.32 4.08
N ASP A 79 9.43 12.58 4.35
CA ASP A 79 8.72 13.41 5.34
C ASP A 79 7.25 13.67 4.98
N LEU A 80 6.90 13.67 3.69
CA LEU A 80 5.50 13.81 3.26
C LEU A 80 4.74 12.49 3.47
N ILE A 81 5.34 11.35 3.13
CA ILE A 81 4.73 10.03 3.30
C ILE A 81 4.48 9.75 4.79
N ASP A 82 5.41 10.12 5.67
CA ASP A 82 5.34 9.87 7.11
C ASP A 82 4.34 10.79 7.84
N HIS A 83 4.17 12.04 7.37
CA HIS A 83 3.37 13.05 8.07
C HIS A 83 2.01 13.34 7.46
N ARG A 84 1.67 12.76 6.31
CA ARG A 84 0.39 12.99 5.63
C ARG A 84 -0.54 11.78 5.73
N PRO A 85 -1.87 11.96 5.56
CA PRO A 85 -2.83 10.87 5.49
C PRO A 85 -2.50 9.87 4.37
N LEU A 86 -2.89 8.60 4.53
CA LEU A 86 -2.60 7.53 3.56
C LEU A 86 -3.07 7.84 2.13
N THR A 87 -4.15 8.59 1.95
CA THR A 87 -4.61 9.03 0.61
C THR A 87 -3.54 9.85 -0.11
N GLU A 88 -2.92 10.79 0.60
CA GLU A 88 -1.84 11.64 0.09
C GLU A 88 -0.53 10.85 -0.04
N SER A 89 -0.15 10.11 1.01
CA SER A 89 1.08 9.31 1.05
C SER A 89 1.12 8.24 -0.05
N PHE A 90 -0.02 7.65 -0.42
CA PHE A 90 -0.10 6.69 -1.52
C PHE A 90 0.24 7.32 -2.87
N ARG A 91 -0.24 8.55 -3.12
CA ARG A 91 0.07 9.25 -4.38
C ARG A 91 1.55 9.60 -4.44
N LEU A 92 2.08 10.13 -3.34
CA LEU A 92 3.48 10.50 -3.19
C LEU A 92 4.42 9.30 -3.33
N PHE A 93 4.04 8.15 -2.78
CA PHE A 93 4.76 6.91 -2.95
C PHE A 93 4.82 6.49 -4.43
N GLN A 94 3.72 6.56 -5.17
CA GLN A 94 3.73 6.24 -6.60
C GLN A 94 4.55 7.23 -7.42
N LEU A 95 4.52 8.52 -7.09
CA LEU A 95 5.39 9.54 -7.70
C LEU A 95 6.87 9.22 -7.46
N GLY A 96 7.25 8.93 -6.21
CA GLY A 96 8.62 8.62 -5.83
C GLY A 96 9.13 7.28 -6.36
N SER A 97 8.23 6.33 -6.64
CA SER A 97 8.58 5.00 -7.18
C SER A 97 9.11 5.04 -8.61
N ARG A 98 8.97 6.16 -9.32
CA ARG A 98 9.44 6.28 -10.72
C ARG A 98 10.96 6.29 -10.85
N ASN A 99 11.67 6.67 -9.79
CA ASN A 99 13.13 6.67 -9.79
C ASN A 99 13.68 5.28 -9.47
N ILE A 100 14.23 4.63 -10.50
CA ILE A 100 14.76 3.26 -10.43
C ILE A 100 16.05 3.15 -9.61
N HIS A 101 16.78 4.25 -9.43
CA HIS A 101 18.10 4.24 -8.80
C HIS A 101 18.04 4.30 -7.27
N SER A 102 16.85 4.34 -6.68
CA SER A 102 16.66 4.47 -5.24
C SER A 102 15.52 3.58 -4.75
N THR A 103 15.84 2.30 -4.54
CA THR A 103 14.93 1.39 -3.83
C THR A 103 14.96 1.67 -2.32
N ARG A 104 13.79 1.95 -1.73
CA ARG A 104 13.61 2.25 -0.29
C ARG A 104 12.54 1.32 0.30
N GLN A 105 12.96 0.12 0.73
CA GLN A 105 12.02 -0.91 1.23
C GLN A 105 11.37 -0.58 2.56
N ASP A 106 12.01 0.29 3.34
CA ASP A 106 11.45 0.92 4.52
C ASP A 106 10.21 1.75 4.19
N MET A 107 10.17 2.44 3.05
CA MET A 107 9.00 3.23 2.61
C MET A 107 7.82 2.35 2.20
N VAL A 108 8.09 1.21 1.54
CA VAL A 108 7.06 0.20 1.25
C VAL A 108 6.48 -0.35 2.56
N THR A 109 7.33 -0.63 3.54
CA THR A 109 6.94 -1.12 4.87
C THR A 109 6.14 -0.06 5.65
N ALA A 110 6.51 1.22 5.54
CA ALA A 110 5.76 2.33 6.13
C ALA A 110 4.34 2.43 5.54
N MET A 111 4.23 2.29 4.21
CA MET A 111 2.92 2.24 3.54
C MET A 111 2.05 1.08 4.02
N PHE A 112 2.59 -0.14 4.12
CA PHE A 112 1.85 -1.27 4.70
C PHE A 112 1.43 -1.03 6.15
N SER A 113 2.29 -0.40 6.95
CA SER A 113 1.95 -0.01 8.32
C SER A 113 0.76 0.94 8.35
N ASN A 114 0.66 1.88 7.41
CA ASN A 114 -0.50 2.75 7.26
C ASN A 114 -1.77 2.00 6.81
N PHE A 115 -1.67 1.06 5.87
CA PHE A 115 -2.80 0.22 5.45
C PHE A 115 -3.34 -0.66 6.58
N ARG A 116 -2.47 -1.17 7.45
CA ARG A 116 -2.85 -2.00 8.61
C ARG A 116 -3.74 -1.28 9.62
N LEU A 117 -3.65 0.05 9.67
CA LEU A 117 -4.47 0.88 10.55
C LEU A 117 -5.93 0.98 10.08
N LEU A 118 -6.23 0.54 8.85
CA LEU A 118 -7.60 0.51 8.34
C LEU A 118 -8.39 -0.64 8.99
N PRO A 119 -9.62 -0.38 9.44
CA PRO A 119 -10.41 -1.37 10.17
C PRO A 119 -10.95 -2.46 9.26
N LEU A 120 -10.74 -3.73 9.64
CA LEU A 120 -11.29 -4.89 8.92
C LEU A 120 -12.82 -4.96 8.98
N ARG A 121 -13.45 -4.35 10.00
CA ARG A 121 -14.91 -4.32 10.18
C ARG A 121 -15.67 -3.62 9.05
N ASN A 122 -15.00 -2.82 8.23
CA ASN A 122 -15.59 -2.22 7.05
C ASN A 122 -14.96 -2.87 5.81
N LEU A 123 -15.69 -3.83 5.23
CA LEU A 123 -15.22 -4.62 4.11
C LEU A 123 -14.96 -3.79 2.84
N ASP A 124 -15.69 -2.69 2.62
CA ASP A 124 -15.46 -1.80 1.47
C ASP A 124 -14.11 -1.08 1.58
N VAL A 125 -13.82 -0.51 2.76
CA VAL A 125 -12.52 0.14 3.05
C VAL A 125 -11.39 -0.88 3.02
N TYR A 126 -11.62 -2.10 3.53
CA TYR A 126 -10.66 -3.19 3.40
C TYR A 126 -10.39 -3.55 1.93
N THR A 127 -11.43 -3.63 1.10
CA THR A 127 -11.32 -3.92 -0.33
C THR A 127 -10.52 -2.84 -1.05
N ILE A 128 -10.79 -1.56 -0.78
CA ILE A 128 -9.98 -0.45 -1.28
C ILE A 128 -8.51 -0.61 -0.87
N ALA A 129 -8.25 -0.93 0.39
CA ALA A 129 -6.91 -1.06 0.95
C ALA A 129 -6.10 -2.19 0.30
N VAL A 130 -6.68 -3.39 0.21
CA VAL A 130 -5.98 -4.57 -0.31
C VAL A 130 -5.71 -4.42 -1.81
N ARG A 131 -6.68 -3.93 -2.59
CA ARG A 131 -6.48 -3.66 -4.03
C ARG A 131 -5.46 -2.54 -4.27
N ALA A 132 -5.40 -1.54 -3.38
CA ALA A 132 -4.34 -0.53 -3.40
C ALA A 132 -2.96 -1.10 -3.06
N CYS A 133 -2.85 -2.05 -2.12
CA CYS A 133 -1.59 -2.74 -1.81
C CYS A 133 -1.06 -3.52 -3.02
N ILE A 134 -1.94 -4.23 -3.75
CA ILE A 134 -1.56 -4.95 -4.97
C ILE A 134 -1.05 -3.96 -6.03
N ARG A 135 -1.78 -2.86 -6.27
CA ARG A 135 -1.34 -1.79 -7.20
C ARG A 135 -0.01 -1.16 -6.78
N MET A 136 0.20 -0.92 -5.49
CA MET A 136 1.44 -0.36 -4.96
C MET A 136 2.65 -1.26 -5.28
N ILE A 137 2.53 -2.55 -5.01
CA ILE A 137 3.57 -3.54 -5.31
C ILE A 137 3.78 -3.66 -6.82
N TYR A 138 2.70 -3.73 -7.59
CA TYR A 138 2.78 -3.76 -9.05
C TYR A 138 3.57 -2.57 -9.62
N VAL A 139 3.25 -1.35 -9.19
CA VAL A 139 3.95 -0.13 -9.63
C VAL A 139 5.42 -0.17 -9.24
N SER A 140 5.72 -0.57 -8.00
CA SER A 140 7.10 -0.66 -7.51
C SER A 140 7.93 -1.67 -8.33
N LEU A 141 7.43 -2.89 -8.52
CA LEU A 141 8.12 -3.92 -9.29
C LEU A 141 8.23 -3.56 -10.78
N SER A 142 7.19 -2.95 -11.36
CA SER A 142 7.19 -2.52 -12.76
C SER A 142 8.20 -1.42 -13.07
N TYR A 143 8.56 -0.58 -12.09
CA TYR A 143 9.66 0.37 -12.20
C TYR A 143 11.04 -0.27 -11.92
N GLY A 144 11.10 -1.55 -11.55
CA GLY A 144 12.35 -2.27 -11.33
C GLY A 144 12.89 -2.22 -9.90
N HIS A 145 12.06 -1.85 -8.91
CA HIS A 145 12.45 -1.95 -7.50
C HIS A 145 12.52 -3.41 -7.06
N THR A 146 13.51 -3.75 -6.24
CA THR A 146 13.72 -5.12 -5.73
C THR A 146 13.01 -5.32 -4.39
N PRO A 147 11.95 -6.15 -4.29
CA PRO A 147 11.19 -6.33 -3.05
C PRO A 147 12.05 -6.96 -1.95
N SER A 148 11.68 -6.73 -0.68
CA SER A 148 12.23 -7.48 0.45
C SER A 148 11.29 -8.59 0.90
N SER A 149 11.83 -9.60 1.60
CA SER A 149 11.06 -10.65 2.26
C SER A 149 10.01 -10.11 3.24
N ARG A 150 10.27 -8.93 3.82
CA ARG A 150 9.31 -8.22 4.68
C ARG A 150 8.13 -7.67 3.88
N ASN A 151 8.36 -7.09 2.69
CA ASN A 151 7.27 -6.59 1.86
C ASN A 151 6.38 -7.73 1.38
N PHE A 152 6.97 -8.89 1.09
CA PHE A 152 6.19 -10.06 0.76
C PHE A 152 5.29 -10.49 1.93
N ALA A 153 5.86 -10.62 3.14
CA ALA A 153 5.10 -10.95 4.35
C ALA A 153 3.98 -9.93 4.63
N ASP A 154 4.26 -8.63 4.45
CA ASP A 154 3.27 -7.57 4.68
C ASP A 154 2.14 -7.59 3.64
N LEU A 155 2.44 -7.87 2.36
CA LEU A 155 1.43 -8.07 1.33
C LEU A 155 0.58 -9.32 1.63
N THR A 156 1.21 -10.46 1.91
CA THR A 156 0.52 -11.71 2.26
C THR A 156 -0.39 -11.52 3.46
N TYR A 157 0.06 -10.82 4.50
CA TYR A 157 -0.79 -10.46 5.63
C TYR A 157 -2.02 -9.66 5.19
N MET A 158 -1.83 -8.62 4.37
CA MET A 158 -2.94 -7.79 3.91
C MET A 158 -3.94 -8.56 3.06
N LEU A 159 -3.50 -9.50 2.23
CA LEU A 159 -4.36 -10.36 1.40
C LEU A 159 -5.17 -11.35 2.26
N LEU A 160 -4.51 -11.97 3.24
CA LEU A 160 -5.07 -13.06 4.03
C LEU A 160 -5.84 -12.61 5.27
N ARG A 161 -5.75 -11.32 5.63
CA ARG A 161 -6.49 -10.72 6.76
C ARG A 161 -8.01 -10.93 6.65
N LEU A 162 -8.56 -11.05 5.45
CA LEU A 162 -9.98 -11.37 5.23
C LEU A 162 -10.41 -12.65 5.96
N LEU A 163 -9.57 -13.68 5.98
CA LEU A 163 -9.88 -14.96 6.64
C LEU A 163 -9.98 -14.86 8.17
N HIS A 164 -9.46 -13.78 8.74
CA HIS A 164 -9.56 -13.46 10.17
C HIS A 164 -10.79 -12.61 10.52
N HIS A 165 -11.68 -12.34 9.58
CA HIS A 165 -12.89 -11.58 9.87
C HIS A 165 -13.89 -12.44 10.68
N ASP A 166 -14.31 -11.92 11.83
CA ASP A 166 -15.13 -12.65 12.81
C ASP A 166 -16.51 -13.05 12.28
N GLN A 167 -17.04 -12.29 11.32
CA GLN A 167 -18.38 -12.52 10.74
C GLN A 167 -18.41 -13.50 9.55
N ILE A 168 -17.28 -14.14 9.20
CA ILE A 168 -17.21 -15.10 8.11
C ILE A 168 -17.37 -16.51 8.66
N THR A 169 -18.29 -17.29 8.07
CA THR A 169 -18.52 -18.68 8.42
C THR A 169 -17.34 -19.57 8.03
N GLN A 170 -17.21 -20.73 8.67
CA GLN A 170 -16.11 -21.66 8.35
C GLN A 170 -16.15 -22.14 6.89
N GLN A 171 -17.34 -22.39 6.36
CA GLN A 171 -17.53 -22.79 4.96
C GLN A 171 -17.06 -21.68 4.00
N ALA A 172 -17.44 -20.42 4.26
CA ALA A 172 -16.98 -19.29 3.45
C ALA A 172 -15.47 -19.08 3.56
N ARG A 173 -14.86 -19.32 4.74
CA ARG A 173 -13.38 -19.30 4.88
C ARG A 173 -12.70 -20.34 4.00
N GLN A 174 -13.24 -21.56 3.91
CA GLN A 174 -12.72 -22.58 3.02
C GLN A 174 -12.86 -22.19 1.54
N GLU A 175 -13.99 -21.62 1.14
CA GLU A 175 -14.18 -21.13 -0.23
C GLU A 175 -13.22 -19.99 -0.58
N ILE A 176 -13.07 -19.01 0.32
CA ILE A 176 -12.10 -17.91 0.18
C ILE A 176 -10.68 -18.46 0.07
N ALA A 177 -10.31 -19.42 0.92
CA ALA A 177 -9.00 -20.05 0.90
C ALA A 177 -8.73 -20.77 -0.43
N ALA A 178 -9.69 -21.57 -0.91
CA ALA A 178 -9.61 -22.25 -2.19
C ALA A 178 -9.50 -21.26 -3.36
N THR A 179 -10.22 -20.14 -3.29
CA THR A 179 -10.20 -19.08 -4.31
C THR A 179 -8.83 -18.40 -4.39
N LEU A 180 -8.20 -18.12 -3.25
CA LEU A 180 -6.96 -17.34 -3.18
C LEU A 180 -5.70 -18.18 -3.34
N TRP A 181 -5.71 -19.46 -2.97
CA TRP A 181 -4.51 -20.27 -2.83
C TRP A 181 -3.63 -20.27 -4.09
N ALA A 182 -4.20 -20.55 -5.27
CA ALA A 182 -3.42 -20.62 -6.52
C ALA A 182 -2.71 -19.29 -6.87
N SER A 183 -3.36 -18.16 -6.60
CA SER A 183 -2.78 -16.83 -6.83
C SER A 183 -1.73 -16.48 -5.78
N ILE A 184 -1.87 -16.95 -4.54
CA ILE A 184 -0.84 -16.80 -3.49
C ILE A 184 0.38 -17.68 -3.81
N ASP A 185 0.18 -18.91 -4.28
CA ASP A 185 1.25 -19.80 -4.72
C ASP A 185 2.06 -19.18 -5.87
N SER A 186 1.35 -18.64 -6.87
CA SER A 186 1.97 -17.88 -7.97
C SER A 186 2.71 -16.62 -7.51
N LEU A 187 2.26 -16.01 -6.40
CA LEU A 187 2.89 -14.85 -5.80
C LEU A 187 4.21 -15.21 -5.11
N ILE A 188 4.31 -16.40 -4.51
CA ILE A 188 5.56 -16.92 -3.92
C ILE A 188 6.63 -17.00 -5.02
N ASP A 189 6.30 -17.65 -6.14
CA ASP A 189 7.20 -17.75 -7.30
C ASP A 189 7.60 -16.38 -7.84
N LEU A 190 6.65 -15.45 -7.91
CA LEU A 190 6.91 -14.09 -8.40
C LEU A 190 7.91 -13.36 -7.49
N PHE A 191 7.73 -13.40 -6.17
CA PHE A 191 8.65 -12.73 -5.24
C PHE A 191 10.03 -13.40 -5.21
N ASP A 192 10.09 -14.72 -5.30
CA ASP A 192 11.34 -15.47 -5.41
C ASP A 192 12.11 -15.07 -6.68
N SER A 193 11.43 -14.96 -7.82
CA SER A 193 12.03 -14.50 -9.08
C SER A 193 12.57 -13.06 -9.03
N HIS A 194 12.09 -12.24 -8.08
CA HIS A 194 12.58 -10.88 -7.82
C HIS A 194 13.59 -10.81 -6.66
N GLY A 195 14.08 -11.95 -6.16
CA GLY A 195 15.09 -12.05 -5.11
C GLY A 195 14.58 -11.88 -3.69
N ALA A 196 13.27 -11.94 -3.47
CA ALA A 196 12.66 -11.85 -2.14
C ALA A 196 12.27 -13.23 -1.61
N ALA A 197 13.16 -13.85 -0.85
CA ALA A 197 12.91 -15.15 -0.22
C ALA A 197 11.73 -15.11 0.77
N THR A 198 11.05 -16.25 0.93
CA THR A 198 9.95 -16.39 1.88
C THR A 198 10.48 -16.37 3.32
N SER A 199 9.94 -15.48 4.15
CA SER A 199 10.34 -15.37 5.57
C SER A 199 9.46 -16.23 6.49
N THR A 200 9.97 -16.57 7.68
CA THR A 200 9.19 -17.24 8.75
C THR A 200 7.90 -16.48 9.08
N ILE A 201 7.93 -15.14 9.03
CA ILE A 201 6.75 -14.29 9.24
C ILE A 201 5.69 -14.56 8.17
N CYS A 202 6.09 -14.64 6.89
CA CYS A 202 5.18 -14.94 5.80
C CYS A 202 4.56 -16.34 5.95
N ILE A 203 5.39 -17.35 6.28
CA ILE A 203 4.92 -18.71 6.57
C ILE A 203 3.87 -18.71 7.70
N ASN A 204 4.13 -18.02 8.81
CA ASN A 204 3.21 -17.94 9.93
C ASN A 204 1.89 -17.27 9.53
N TYR A 205 1.89 -16.23 8.69
CA TYR A 205 0.66 -15.64 8.17
C TYR A 205 -0.13 -16.61 7.29
N MET A 206 0.55 -17.34 6.40
CA MET A 206 -0.11 -18.33 5.54
C MET A 206 -0.68 -19.50 6.35
N LEU A 207 0.07 -20.06 7.30
CA LEU A 207 -0.40 -21.12 8.18
C LEU A 207 -1.57 -20.66 9.06
N SER A 208 -1.49 -19.45 9.60
CA SER A 208 -2.57 -18.91 10.42
C SER A 208 -3.86 -18.75 9.62
N ALA A 209 -3.79 -18.22 8.41
CA ALA A 209 -4.96 -17.97 7.58
C ALA A 209 -5.51 -19.25 6.93
N PHE A 210 -4.68 -20.01 6.21
CA PHE A 210 -5.13 -21.21 5.51
C PHE A 210 -5.32 -22.40 6.44
N GLY A 211 -4.49 -22.54 7.46
CA GLY A 211 -4.58 -23.60 8.45
C GLY A 211 -5.54 -23.27 9.59
N SER A 212 -5.13 -22.37 10.48
CA SER A 212 -5.86 -22.10 11.72
C SER A 212 -7.25 -21.48 11.49
N GLN A 213 -7.43 -20.59 10.51
CA GLN A 213 -8.74 -20.00 10.21
C GLN A 213 -9.57 -20.85 9.24
N ALA A 214 -9.02 -21.24 8.09
CA ALA A 214 -9.81 -21.92 7.05
C ALA A 214 -9.82 -23.45 7.15
N GLY A 215 -8.78 -24.09 7.70
CA GLY A 215 -8.62 -25.54 7.65
C GLY A 215 -8.43 -26.10 6.23
N TYR A 216 -7.85 -25.29 5.32
CA TYR A 216 -7.65 -25.65 3.92
C TYR A 216 -6.38 -26.49 3.73
N LYS A 217 -6.54 -27.81 3.87
CA LYS A 217 -5.46 -28.80 3.84
C LYS A 217 -4.48 -28.70 2.66
N PRO A 218 -4.91 -28.48 1.39
CA PRO A 218 -3.97 -28.41 0.27
C PRO A 218 -2.91 -27.32 0.43
N ALA A 219 -3.32 -26.12 0.87
CA ALA A 219 -2.40 -25.02 1.12
C ALA A 219 -1.44 -25.33 2.27
N VAL A 220 -1.93 -25.89 3.38
CA VAL A 220 -1.10 -26.21 4.56
C VAL A 220 0.03 -27.17 4.18
N LEU A 221 -0.27 -28.22 3.42
CA LEU A 221 0.75 -29.17 2.97
C LEU A 221 1.81 -28.52 2.08
N ALA A 222 1.39 -27.65 1.15
CA ALA A 222 2.30 -26.93 0.28
C ALA A 222 3.18 -25.93 1.06
N ILE A 223 2.61 -25.22 2.03
CA ILE A 223 3.36 -24.28 2.90
C ILE A 223 4.40 -25.02 3.75
N LEU A 224 4.04 -26.18 4.32
CA LEU A 224 4.97 -27.02 5.08
C LEU A 224 6.11 -27.54 4.19
N LYS A 225 5.80 -27.96 2.97
CA LYS A 225 6.80 -28.35 1.98
C LYS A 225 7.72 -27.19 1.63
N LEU A 226 7.18 -26.02 1.31
CA LEU A 226 7.95 -24.80 1.02
C LEU A 226 8.91 -24.46 2.17
N LYS A 227 8.42 -24.52 3.41
CA LYS A 227 9.23 -24.29 4.61
C LYS A 227 10.40 -25.27 4.71
N ALA A 228 10.18 -26.55 4.41
CA ALA A 228 11.21 -27.58 4.42
C ALA A 228 12.23 -27.39 3.29
N ASP A 229 11.74 -27.19 2.06
CA ASP A 229 12.56 -27.03 0.85
C ASP A 229 13.48 -25.80 0.94
N GLN A 230 12.96 -24.68 1.47
CA GLN A 230 13.74 -23.45 1.67
C GLN A 230 14.50 -23.41 3.01
N GLN A 231 14.46 -24.48 3.80
CA GLN A 231 15.11 -24.58 5.12
C GLN A 231 14.80 -23.38 6.04
N ILE A 232 13.57 -22.87 5.98
CA ILE A 232 13.18 -21.68 6.74
C ILE A 232 13.20 -22.05 8.22
N ALA A 233 14.01 -21.34 9.01
CA ALA A 233 14.14 -21.61 10.44
C ALA A 233 12.82 -21.39 11.20
N ASN A 234 12.67 -22.11 12.32
CA ASN A 234 11.60 -21.86 13.27
C ASN A 234 11.87 -20.58 14.06
N GLU A 235 10.79 -19.92 14.47
CA GLU A 235 10.90 -18.78 15.35
C GLU A 235 11.11 -19.26 16.80
N LYS A 236 12.16 -18.77 17.46
CA LYS A 236 12.53 -19.17 18.83
C LYS A 236 11.42 -18.90 19.88
N ALA A 237 10.48 -18.01 19.57
CA ALA A 237 9.36 -17.66 20.45
C ALA A 237 8.20 -18.68 20.42
N GLY A 238 8.33 -19.82 19.71
CA GLY A 238 7.30 -20.85 19.63
C GLY A 238 6.03 -20.44 18.86
N THR A 239 6.01 -19.27 18.21
CA THR A 239 4.84 -18.74 17.48
C THR A 239 4.45 -19.64 16.30
N THR A 240 5.44 -20.19 15.59
CA THR A 240 5.20 -21.15 14.51
C THR A 240 4.52 -22.41 15.04
N SER A 241 5.03 -22.99 16.13
CA SER A 241 4.45 -24.20 16.73
C SER A 241 3.05 -23.94 17.29
N ALA A 242 2.82 -22.80 17.94
CA ALA A 242 1.48 -22.39 18.38
C ALA A 242 0.49 -22.30 17.20
N THR A 243 0.93 -21.74 16.08
CA THR A 243 0.12 -21.64 14.86
C THR A 243 -0.16 -23.03 14.27
N LEU A 244 0.81 -23.93 14.27
CA LEU A 244 0.64 -25.31 13.80
C LEU A 244 -0.30 -26.12 14.70
N LEU A 245 -0.24 -25.95 16.03
CA LEU A 245 -1.20 -26.57 16.96
C LEU A 245 -2.62 -26.08 16.71
N GLN A 246 -2.80 -24.77 16.49
CA GLN A 246 -4.10 -24.20 16.13
C GLN A 246 -4.58 -24.70 14.75
N THR A 247 -3.67 -24.93 13.81
CA THR A 247 -3.96 -25.55 12.51
C THR A 247 -4.40 -27.00 12.67
N ALA A 248 -3.67 -27.79 13.46
CA ALA A 248 -4.01 -29.18 13.78
C ALA A 248 -5.41 -29.26 14.42
N ARG A 249 -5.73 -28.35 15.35
CA ARG A 249 -7.06 -28.22 15.94
C ARG A 249 -8.14 -28.03 14.88
N THR A 250 -7.99 -27.02 14.02
CA THR A 250 -9.00 -26.66 13.02
C THR A 250 -9.18 -27.76 11.97
N MET A 251 -8.10 -28.47 11.62
CA MET A 251 -8.12 -29.59 10.67
C MET A 251 -8.45 -30.94 11.31
N GLN A 252 -8.49 -31.03 12.64
CA GLN A 252 -8.61 -32.27 13.41
C GLN A 252 -7.55 -33.32 13.00
N ASP A 253 -6.31 -32.87 12.76
CA ASP A 253 -5.22 -33.72 12.25
C ASP A 253 -4.26 -34.12 13.39
N GLN A 254 -4.40 -35.37 13.87
CA GLN A 254 -3.57 -35.94 14.95
C GLN A 254 -2.08 -36.01 14.57
N GLY A 255 -1.76 -36.27 13.30
CA GLY A 255 -0.38 -36.34 12.84
C GLY A 255 0.29 -34.97 12.92
N LEU A 256 -0.42 -33.93 12.47
CA LEU A 256 0.06 -32.56 12.56
C LEU A 256 0.18 -32.09 14.01
N LEU A 257 -0.75 -32.47 14.90
CA LEU A 257 -0.69 -32.18 16.34
C LEU A 257 0.62 -32.68 16.95
N ARG A 258 0.94 -33.97 16.74
CA ARG A 258 2.14 -34.60 17.29
C ARG A 258 3.42 -34.00 16.71
N ALA A 259 3.44 -33.74 15.40
CA ALA A 259 4.58 -33.09 14.74
C ALA A 259 4.81 -31.66 15.25
N ALA A 260 3.75 -30.87 15.40
CA ALA A 260 3.82 -29.50 15.90
C ALA A 260 4.30 -29.45 17.36
N TRP A 261 3.85 -30.38 18.21
CA TRP A 261 4.30 -30.50 19.59
C TRP A 261 5.78 -30.91 19.67
N ALA A 262 6.20 -31.94 18.91
CA ALA A 262 7.59 -32.35 18.84
C ALA A 262 8.50 -31.20 18.38
N GLN A 263 8.06 -30.42 17.39
CA GLN A 263 8.77 -29.23 16.93
C GLN A 263 8.90 -28.19 18.05
N TYR A 264 7.82 -27.90 18.79
CA TYR A 264 7.87 -26.99 19.94
C TYR A 264 8.90 -27.42 20.98
N LEU A 265 8.95 -28.71 21.32
CA LEU A 265 9.89 -29.24 22.30
C LEU A 265 11.35 -29.14 21.84
N ASN A 266 11.60 -29.32 20.54
CA ASN A 266 12.95 -29.17 19.97
C ASN A 266 13.42 -27.71 19.96
N ASP A 267 12.49 -26.77 19.80
CA ASP A 267 12.78 -25.32 19.79
C ASP A 267 12.69 -24.70 21.20
N PHE A 268 12.37 -25.49 22.23
CA PHE A 268 12.12 -25.04 23.60
C PHE A 268 13.43 -24.64 24.31
N ASP A 269 13.67 -23.34 24.48
CA ASP A 269 14.63 -22.82 25.45
C ASP A 269 13.95 -22.71 26.83
N GLU A 270 14.59 -23.21 27.90
CA GLU A 270 14.08 -23.27 29.29
C GLU A 270 13.55 -21.93 29.87
N ARG A 271 13.76 -20.81 29.18
CA ARG A 271 13.44 -19.44 29.63
C ARG A 271 12.02 -18.96 29.30
N GLY A 272 11.20 -19.74 28.61
CA GLY A 272 9.91 -19.23 28.12
C GLY A 272 8.82 -20.28 27.92
N SER A 273 8.35 -20.92 28.98
CA SER A 273 7.05 -21.60 28.89
C SER A 273 5.95 -20.55 28.75
N HIS A 274 5.39 -20.44 27.55
CA HIS A 274 4.26 -19.58 27.29
C HIS A 274 2.96 -20.37 27.49
N ASP A 275 2.17 -20.01 28.51
CA ASP A 275 0.86 -20.62 28.82
C ASP A 275 -0.09 -20.66 27.60
N GLY A 276 0.07 -19.72 26.67
CA GLY A 276 -0.68 -19.70 25.41
C GLY A 276 -0.43 -20.93 24.52
N VAL A 277 0.79 -21.48 24.51
CA VAL A 277 1.12 -22.67 23.71
C VAL A 277 0.52 -23.93 24.33
N TRP A 278 0.58 -24.04 25.66
CA TRP A 278 -0.06 -25.14 26.40
C TRP A 278 -1.57 -25.17 26.22
N LEU A 279 -2.22 -24.01 26.27
CA LEU A 279 -3.64 -23.92 25.99
C LEU A 279 -3.96 -24.27 24.54
N ALA A 280 -3.13 -23.84 23.57
CA ALA A 280 -3.29 -24.25 22.18
C ALA A 280 -3.11 -25.77 21.98
N PHE A 281 -2.19 -26.40 22.73
CA PHE A 281 -1.98 -27.84 22.71
C PHE A 281 -3.19 -28.59 23.29
N ALA A 282 -3.71 -28.16 24.44
CA ALA A 282 -4.92 -28.72 25.04
C ALA A 282 -6.15 -28.58 24.12
N GLU A 283 -6.34 -27.39 23.52
CA GLU A 283 -7.42 -27.15 22.56
C GLU A 283 -7.30 -28.09 21.34
N ALA A 284 -6.08 -28.28 20.81
CA ALA A 284 -5.83 -29.17 19.68
C ALA A 284 -6.04 -30.65 20.03
N ALA A 285 -5.55 -31.11 21.18
CA ALA A 285 -5.74 -32.47 21.66
C ALA A 285 -7.22 -32.82 21.88
N CYS A 286 -7.99 -31.90 22.48
CA CYS A 286 -9.44 -32.05 22.62
C CYS A 286 -10.15 -32.15 21.26
N ALA A 287 -9.77 -31.31 20.29
CA ALA A 287 -10.42 -31.32 18.97
C ALA A 287 -10.03 -32.54 18.10
N CYS A 288 -8.84 -33.11 18.32
CA CYS A 288 -8.36 -34.30 17.60
C CYS A 288 -8.69 -35.62 18.31
N ASP A 289 -9.43 -35.57 19.44
CA ASP A 289 -9.72 -36.72 20.30
C ASP A 289 -8.44 -37.47 20.77
N ASP A 290 -7.37 -36.72 21.06
CA ASP A 290 -6.07 -37.24 21.52
C ASP A 290 -5.69 -36.63 22.88
N VAL A 291 -6.65 -36.60 23.80
CA VAL A 291 -6.48 -36.04 25.16
C VAL A 291 -5.43 -36.81 25.97
N GLU A 292 -5.34 -38.13 25.75
CA GLU A 292 -4.34 -38.99 26.41
C GLU A 292 -2.91 -38.55 26.07
N PHE A 293 -2.65 -38.14 24.83
CA PHE A 293 -1.35 -37.59 24.44
C PHE A 293 -1.01 -36.32 25.22
N PHE A 294 -1.97 -35.40 25.36
CA PHE A 294 -1.78 -34.19 26.16
C PHE A 294 -1.47 -34.50 27.63
N GLU A 295 -2.24 -35.39 28.25
CA GLU A 295 -2.02 -35.78 29.65
C GLU A 295 -0.65 -36.42 29.86
N THR A 296 -0.23 -37.28 28.91
CA THR A 296 1.07 -37.95 28.95
C THR A 296 2.20 -36.93 28.89
N GLU A 297 2.12 -35.98 27.96
CA GLU A 297 3.14 -34.93 27.81
C GLU A 297 3.14 -33.94 28.97
N SER A 298 1.98 -33.58 29.51
CA SER A 298 1.87 -32.73 30.70
C SER A 298 2.50 -33.41 31.93
N LYS A 299 2.26 -34.71 32.13
CA LYS A 299 2.91 -35.51 33.19
C LYS A 299 4.43 -35.58 32.98
N ARG A 300 4.86 -35.86 31.73
CA ARG A 300 6.29 -35.96 31.37
C ARG A 300 7.07 -34.68 31.66
N LEU A 301 6.43 -33.52 31.48
CA LEU A 301 7.03 -32.19 31.68
C LEU A 301 6.72 -31.58 33.06
N GLY A 302 6.15 -32.36 33.99
CA GLY A 302 5.94 -31.95 35.38
C GLY A 302 4.79 -30.96 35.61
N ARG A 303 3.85 -30.81 34.67
CA ARG A 303 2.73 -29.85 34.71
C ARG A 303 1.37 -30.49 35.00
N LYS A 304 1.35 -31.61 35.71
CA LYS A 304 0.13 -32.41 35.93
C LYS A 304 -1.04 -31.61 36.51
N GLU A 305 -0.79 -30.73 37.48
CA GLU A 305 -1.84 -29.93 38.14
C GLU A 305 -2.38 -28.80 37.23
N GLU A 306 -1.50 -28.15 36.46
CA GLU A 306 -1.88 -27.13 35.46
C GLU A 306 -2.58 -27.74 34.24
N GLY A 307 -2.27 -29.00 33.91
CA GLY A 307 -2.81 -29.72 32.76
C GLY A 307 -4.34 -29.82 32.77
N GLU A 308 -4.94 -30.11 33.94
CA GLU A 308 -6.40 -30.21 34.07
C GLU A 308 -7.09 -28.85 33.86
N ASP A 309 -6.49 -27.77 34.38
CA ASP A 309 -6.98 -26.40 34.17
C ASP A 309 -6.94 -26.01 32.67
N TYR A 310 -5.87 -26.36 31.96
CA TYR A 310 -5.81 -26.14 30.51
C TYR A 310 -6.87 -26.94 29.74
N LEU A 311 -7.11 -28.22 30.11
CA LEU A 311 -8.16 -29.02 29.49
C LEU A 311 -9.56 -28.46 29.75
N GLN A 312 -9.82 -28.01 30.98
CA GLN A 312 -11.09 -27.37 31.33
C GLN A 312 -11.32 -26.09 30.52
N LYS A 313 -10.29 -25.23 30.42
CA LYS A 313 -10.30 -24.01 29.60
C LYS A 313 -10.46 -24.31 28.11
N ALA A 314 -9.84 -25.38 27.62
CA ALA A 314 -9.95 -25.81 26.22
C ALA A 314 -11.39 -26.25 25.91
N ARG A 315 -11.98 -27.08 26.77
CA ARG A 315 -13.36 -27.59 26.60
C ARG A 315 -14.38 -26.45 26.61
N SER A 316 -14.27 -25.48 27.52
CA SER A 316 -15.19 -24.34 27.57
C SER A 316 -15.10 -23.47 26.31
N ARG A 317 -13.89 -23.19 25.82
CA ARG A 317 -13.69 -22.41 24.59
C ARG A 317 -14.21 -23.09 23.33
N ILE A 318 -14.08 -24.42 23.25
CA ILE A 318 -14.65 -25.19 22.14
C ILE A 318 -16.18 -25.09 22.18
N LEU A 319 -16.78 -25.23 23.37
CA LEU A 319 -18.23 -25.12 23.54
C LEU A 319 -18.75 -23.74 23.14
N ASP A 320 -18.13 -22.66 23.63
CA ASP A 320 -18.54 -21.27 23.36
C ASP A 320 -18.51 -20.92 21.86
N ARG A 321 -17.56 -21.49 21.09
CA ARG A 321 -17.46 -21.25 19.65
C ARG A 321 -18.53 -21.96 18.83
N THR A 322 -19.04 -23.09 19.34
CA THR A 322 -20.09 -23.87 18.64
C THR A 322 -21.44 -23.16 18.66
N VAL A 323 -21.69 -22.26 19.63
CA VAL A 323 -22.99 -21.59 19.84
C VAL A 323 -23.08 -20.25 19.09
N GLY A 324 -21.96 -19.66 18.66
CA GLY A 324 -21.91 -18.34 18.00
C GLY A 324 -22.16 -18.37 16.49
N GLY A 325 -23.34 -18.78 16.04
CA GLY A 325 -23.73 -18.73 14.62
C GLY A 325 -24.20 -17.33 14.19
N PHE A 326 -23.33 -16.53 13.57
CA PHE A 326 -23.73 -15.29 12.90
C PHE A 326 -23.81 -15.51 11.39
N SER A 327 -24.99 -15.31 10.80
CA SER A 327 -25.22 -15.33 9.35
C SER A 327 -25.42 -13.89 8.85
N GLY A 328 -24.50 -13.38 8.03
CA GLY A 328 -24.70 -12.05 7.44
C GLY A 328 -23.61 -11.49 6.52
N GLY A 329 -22.39 -12.05 6.47
CA GLY A 329 -21.26 -11.46 5.72
C GLY A 329 -20.53 -12.37 4.72
N SER A 330 -21.05 -13.58 4.48
CA SER A 330 -20.39 -14.63 3.68
C SER A 330 -20.16 -14.21 2.22
N ASP A 331 -21.24 -13.81 1.53
CA ASP A 331 -21.21 -13.65 0.07
C ASP A 331 -20.38 -12.44 -0.37
N GLN A 332 -20.45 -11.34 0.38
CA GLN A 332 -19.60 -10.17 0.14
C GLN A 332 -18.12 -10.52 0.29
N SER A 333 -17.76 -11.30 1.31
CA SER A 333 -16.36 -11.70 1.56
C SER A 333 -15.81 -12.61 0.46
N VAL A 334 -16.61 -13.56 -0.02
CA VAL A 334 -16.26 -14.39 -1.19
C VAL A 334 -16.09 -13.52 -2.44
N GLY A 335 -16.98 -12.54 -2.67
CA GLY A 335 -16.84 -11.57 -3.76
C GLY A 335 -15.53 -10.79 -3.70
N ILE A 336 -15.13 -10.34 -2.50
CA ILE A 336 -13.85 -9.65 -2.28
C ILE A 336 -12.68 -10.57 -2.59
N ALA A 337 -12.73 -11.84 -2.19
CA ALA A 337 -11.69 -12.82 -2.50
C ALA A 337 -11.52 -13.02 -4.01
N LYS A 338 -12.62 -13.05 -4.77
CA LYS A 338 -12.59 -13.12 -6.25
C LYS A 338 -11.94 -11.88 -6.87
N LEU A 339 -12.22 -10.69 -6.35
CA LEU A 339 -11.57 -9.44 -6.80
C LEU A 339 -10.07 -9.45 -6.51
N ILE A 340 -9.67 -9.86 -5.30
CA ILE A 340 -8.25 -9.99 -4.92
C ILE A 340 -7.56 -10.98 -5.87
N LYS A 341 -8.15 -12.15 -6.11
CA LYS A 341 -7.63 -13.16 -7.03
C LYS A 341 -7.42 -12.57 -8.43
N ALA A 342 -8.43 -11.89 -8.98
CA ALA A 342 -8.34 -11.29 -10.31
C ALA A 342 -7.21 -10.25 -10.40
N ASP A 343 -7.03 -9.40 -9.38
CA ASP A 343 -5.94 -8.43 -9.34
C ASP A 343 -4.55 -9.11 -9.25
N LEU A 344 -4.42 -10.17 -8.45
CA LEU A 344 -3.16 -10.92 -8.31
C LEU A 344 -2.79 -11.65 -9.60
N ASP A 345 -3.76 -12.22 -10.29
CA ASP A 345 -3.56 -12.90 -11.56
C ASP A 345 -3.06 -11.90 -12.61
N VAL A 346 -3.70 -10.73 -12.72
CA VAL A 346 -3.25 -9.65 -13.62
C VAL A 346 -1.86 -9.16 -13.24
N MET A 347 -1.61 -8.91 -11.95
CA MET A 347 -0.29 -8.48 -11.47
C MET A 347 0.80 -9.46 -11.90
N THR A 348 0.58 -10.75 -11.65
CA THR A 348 1.54 -11.81 -11.93
C THR A 348 1.77 -11.96 -13.43
N GLU A 349 0.71 -11.96 -14.23
CA GLU A 349 0.79 -12.03 -15.69
C GLU A 349 1.56 -10.85 -16.27
N GLN A 350 1.17 -9.61 -15.91
CA GLN A 350 1.77 -8.41 -16.47
C GLN A 350 3.24 -8.25 -16.06
N LEU A 351 3.63 -8.64 -14.83
CA LEU A 351 5.03 -8.61 -14.42
C LEU A 351 5.87 -9.68 -15.13
N LYS A 352 5.33 -10.88 -15.38
CA LYS A 352 6.00 -11.91 -16.18
C LYS A 352 6.22 -11.48 -17.63
N LEU A 353 5.31 -10.70 -18.21
CA LEU A 353 5.45 -10.13 -19.56
C LEU A 353 6.54 -9.03 -19.66
N GLY A 354 6.89 -8.38 -18.55
CA GLY A 354 7.89 -7.32 -18.51
C GLY A 354 7.64 -6.21 -19.54
N LYS A 355 8.54 -6.06 -20.52
CA LYS A 355 8.39 -5.04 -21.58
C LYS A 355 7.14 -5.23 -22.44
N GLY A 356 6.64 -6.47 -22.59
CA GLY A 356 5.42 -6.80 -23.33
C GLY A 356 4.11 -6.50 -22.58
N SER A 357 4.19 -6.08 -21.31
CA SER A 357 3.01 -5.72 -20.52
C SER A 357 2.18 -4.62 -21.19
N LYS A 358 0.86 -4.82 -21.26
CA LYS A 358 -0.10 -3.82 -21.74
C LYS A 358 -0.38 -2.76 -20.67
N LEU A 359 -0.26 -3.13 -19.40
CA LEU A 359 -0.53 -2.26 -18.28
C LEU A 359 0.76 -1.61 -17.77
N LYS A 360 1.15 -0.45 -18.29
CA LYS A 360 2.36 0.22 -17.81
C LYS A 360 2.15 0.81 -16.40
N PRO A 361 3.21 0.96 -15.58
CA PRO A 361 3.06 1.46 -14.21
C PRO A 361 2.45 2.87 -14.14
N TRP A 362 2.60 3.65 -15.20
CA TRP A 362 2.04 4.98 -15.31
C TRP A 362 0.57 5.00 -15.78
N HIS A 363 0.00 3.87 -16.21
CA HIS A 363 -1.45 3.74 -16.42
C HIS A 363 -2.21 3.56 -15.09
N ILE A 364 -1.51 3.28 -14.00
CA ILE A 364 -2.12 3.07 -12.68
C ILE A 364 -2.42 4.44 -12.05
N PRO A 365 -3.70 4.78 -11.79
CA PRO A 365 -4.04 6.02 -11.12
C PRO A 365 -3.47 6.05 -9.69
N PRO A 366 -2.85 7.17 -9.27
CA PRO A 366 -2.26 7.31 -7.94
C PRO A 366 -3.30 7.65 -6.88
N THR A 367 -4.40 6.91 -6.82
CA THR A 367 -5.49 7.11 -5.85
C THR A 367 -5.88 5.79 -5.19
N LEU A 368 -6.31 5.81 -3.92
CA LEU A 368 -6.73 4.60 -3.21
C LEU A 368 -8.04 4.03 -3.78
N GLY A 369 -9.01 4.89 -4.06
CA GLY A 369 -10.31 4.55 -4.64
C GLY A 369 -10.80 5.72 -5.49
N TYR A 370 -11.99 5.60 -6.10
CA TYR A 370 -12.58 6.67 -6.90
C TYR A 370 -13.97 7.06 -6.38
N ARG A 371 -14.32 8.34 -6.48
CA ARG A 371 -15.69 8.80 -6.16
C ARG A 371 -16.50 8.85 -7.45
N PRO A 372 -17.70 8.26 -7.54
CA PRO A 372 -18.53 8.41 -8.72
C PRO A 372 -18.90 9.88 -8.99
N GLY A 373 -19.03 10.28 -10.25
CA GLY A 373 -19.72 11.53 -10.64
C GLY A 373 -18.85 12.78 -10.78
N PHE A 374 -17.53 12.68 -10.94
CA PHE A 374 -16.68 13.86 -11.19
C PHE A 374 -16.64 14.32 -12.66
N GLU A 375 -17.23 13.57 -13.59
CA GLU A 375 -17.11 13.81 -15.04
C GLU A 375 -17.77 15.13 -15.50
N GLY A 376 -18.74 15.66 -14.74
CA GLY A 376 -19.49 16.86 -15.11
C GLY A 376 -18.97 18.18 -14.54
N GLY A 377 -17.98 18.15 -13.64
CA GLY A 377 -17.53 19.34 -12.90
C GLY A 377 -16.07 19.76 -13.13
N CYS A 378 -15.34 19.01 -13.97
CA CYS A 378 -13.91 19.19 -14.19
C CYS A 378 -13.62 19.92 -15.51
N SER A 379 -12.49 20.62 -15.58
CA SER A 379 -12.02 21.21 -16.83
C SER A 379 -11.56 20.12 -17.80
N THR A 380 -11.58 20.43 -19.10
CA THR A 380 -11.08 19.51 -20.12
C THR A 380 -9.56 19.36 -20.03
N GLU A 381 -9.01 18.26 -20.57
CA GLU A 381 -7.55 18.09 -20.59
C GLU A 381 -6.85 19.19 -21.41
N GLU A 382 -7.48 19.66 -22.49
CA GLU A 382 -6.95 20.74 -23.32
C GLU A 382 -6.92 22.08 -22.58
N GLU A 383 -8.00 22.41 -21.86
CA GLU A 383 -8.08 23.61 -21.01
C GLU A 383 -6.99 23.59 -19.93
N MET A 384 -6.86 22.47 -19.21
CA MET A 384 -5.89 22.32 -18.13
C MET A 384 -4.45 22.37 -18.66
N ARG A 385 -4.19 21.76 -19.82
CA ARG A 385 -2.88 21.80 -20.47
C ARG A 385 -2.53 23.21 -20.95
N THR A 386 -3.49 23.94 -21.51
CA THR A 386 -3.33 25.34 -21.92
C THR A 386 -3.01 26.21 -20.71
N TYR A 387 -3.75 26.04 -19.61
CA TYR A 387 -3.49 26.77 -18.37
C TYR A 387 -2.13 26.44 -17.76
N TYR A 388 -1.73 25.17 -17.78
CA TYR A 388 -0.37 24.76 -17.37
C TYR A 388 0.70 25.45 -18.22
N GLN A 389 0.57 25.46 -19.55
CA GLN A 389 1.53 26.12 -20.43
C GLN A 389 1.62 27.63 -20.14
N GLN A 390 0.49 28.31 -19.90
CA GLN A 390 0.47 29.73 -19.56
C GLN A 390 1.12 30.07 -18.21
N THR A 391 1.04 29.16 -17.23
CA THR A 391 1.44 29.45 -15.84
C THR A 391 2.76 28.83 -15.43
N ALA A 392 3.21 27.79 -16.14
CA ALA A 392 4.39 27.01 -15.79
C ALA A 392 5.46 26.99 -16.89
N VAL A 393 5.18 27.49 -18.10
CA VAL A 393 6.13 27.56 -19.23
C VAL A 393 6.23 28.99 -19.78
N ASP A 394 7.45 29.42 -20.14
CA ASP A 394 7.69 30.79 -20.58
C ASP A 394 7.23 30.92 -22.04
N GLY A 395 6.15 31.66 -22.25
CA GLY A 395 5.56 31.88 -23.58
C GLY A 395 6.49 32.61 -24.55
N SER A 396 7.58 33.22 -24.08
CA SER A 396 8.53 33.95 -24.92
C SER A 396 9.47 33.07 -25.75
N VAL A 397 9.58 31.76 -25.45
CA VAL A 397 10.55 30.85 -26.09
C VAL A 397 9.96 30.03 -27.25
N VAL A 398 8.64 30.09 -27.50
CA VAL A 398 7.99 29.32 -28.58
C VAL A 398 8.37 29.82 -29.99
N SER A 399 9.05 30.97 -30.12
CA SER A 399 9.24 31.65 -31.41
C SER A 399 10.61 31.45 -32.10
N VAL A 400 11.49 30.54 -31.66
CA VAL A 400 12.83 30.42 -32.28
C VAL A 400 13.25 28.97 -32.52
N VAL A 401 12.52 28.21 -33.35
CA VAL A 401 13.07 27.33 -34.42
C VAL A 401 11.91 27.00 -35.37
N ALA A 402 11.43 27.98 -36.12
CA ALA A 402 10.73 27.70 -37.38
C ALA A 402 11.76 27.92 -38.49
N THR A 403 12.62 26.91 -38.71
CA THR A 403 13.43 26.87 -39.92
C THR A 403 12.47 26.61 -41.07
N GLU A 404 12.28 27.61 -41.91
CA GLU A 404 11.54 27.48 -43.18
C GLU A 404 12.11 26.32 -43.99
N GLY A 405 11.30 25.29 -44.23
CA GLY A 405 11.71 24.13 -45.00
C GLY A 405 10.68 23.01 -44.99
N ASN A 406 9.80 23.03 -46.01
CA ASN A 406 8.89 21.99 -46.45
C ASN A 406 7.64 21.73 -45.59
N ALA A 407 6.58 22.43 -45.98
CA ALA A 407 5.21 22.00 -45.78
C ALA A 407 4.94 20.70 -46.55
N GLU A 408 4.74 19.62 -45.80
CA GLU A 408 3.86 18.47 -46.07
C GLU A 408 4.35 17.27 -45.23
N SER A 409 4.05 17.29 -43.93
CA SER A 409 3.82 16.05 -43.17
C SER A 409 2.97 16.36 -41.95
N GLU A 410 1.79 15.76 -41.93
CA GLU A 410 0.78 15.86 -40.89
C GLU A 410 1.30 15.30 -39.54
N LYS A 411 0.89 15.97 -38.44
CA LYS A 411 0.77 15.44 -37.06
C LYS A 411 1.96 14.64 -36.51
N SER A 412 3.05 15.31 -36.18
CA SER A 412 4.05 14.79 -35.23
C SER A 412 4.25 15.79 -34.10
N ALA A 413 3.51 15.58 -33.01
CA ALA A 413 3.55 16.38 -31.79
C ALA A 413 4.97 16.45 -31.18
N HIS A 414 5.22 17.50 -30.40
CA HIS A 414 6.44 17.69 -29.60
C HIS A 414 6.80 16.44 -28.79
N HIS A 415 7.93 15.79 -29.06
CA HIS A 415 8.48 14.74 -28.19
C HIS A 415 9.84 15.21 -27.66
N GLY A 416 9.85 15.73 -26.43
CA GLY A 416 11.08 15.92 -25.68
C GLY A 416 11.75 14.57 -25.34
N PRO A 417 12.91 14.58 -24.65
CA PRO A 417 13.55 13.36 -24.19
C PRO A 417 12.57 12.49 -23.38
N ILE A 418 12.67 11.17 -23.54
CA ILE A 418 11.83 10.20 -22.83
C ILE A 418 12.49 9.86 -21.49
N VAL A 419 11.78 10.07 -20.39
CA VAL A 419 12.21 9.71 -19.03
C VAL A 419 11.11 8.88 -18.37
N ALA A 420 11.50 7.75 -17.75
CA ALA A 420 10.56 6.79 -17.14
C ALA A 420 9.45 6.30 -18.10
N GLY A 421 9.77 6.21 -19.41
CA GLY A 421 8.85 5.74 -20.44
C GLY A 421 7.87 6.78 -20.99
N ARG A 422 8.00 8.06 -20.60
CA ARG A 422 7.17 9.17 -21.11
C ARG A 422 7.99 10.37 -21.58
N PRO A 423 7.48 11.19 -22.52
CA PRO A 423 8.04 12.50 -22.80
C PRO A 423 8.08 13.39 -21.55
N VAL A 424 9.18 14.13 -21.36
CA VAL A 424 9.39 14.98 -20.17
C VAL A 424 8.30 16.04 -19.96
N ASP A 425 7.80 16.65 -21.04
CA ASP A 425 6.74 17.64 -21.00
C ASP A 425 5.41 17.05 -20.51
N GLU A 426 5.07 15.85 -20.99
CA GLU A 426 3.90 15.11 -20.51
C GLU A 426 4.04 14.75 -19.03
N LEU A 427 5.22 14.29 -18.63
CA LEU A 427 5.51 13.90 -17.25
C LEU A 427 5.35 15.10 -16.30
N ARG A 428 5.92 16.26 -16.66
CA ARG A 428 5.80 17.50 -15.88
C ARG A 428 4.36 17.98 -15.75
N TYR A 429 3.59 17.91 -16.83
CA TYR A 429 2.16 18.26 -16.79
C TYR A 429 1.39 17.33 -15.86
N LYS A 430 1.59 16.00 -15.97
CA LYS A 430 0.91 15.03 -15.08
C LYS A 430 1.36 15.20 -13.62
N ASP A 431 2.62 15.52 -13.36
CA ASP A 431 3.12 15.80 -12.00
C ASP A 431 2.47 17.05 -11.41
N TRP A 432 2.39 18.13 -12.20
CA TRP A 432 1.72 19.35 -11.81
C TRP A 432 0.24 19.12 -11.47
N MET A 433 -0.47 18.28 -12.24
CA MET A 433 -1.85 17.88 -11.90
C MET A 433 -1.91 17.12 -10.58
N ILE A 434 -1.04 16.12 -10.36
CA ILE A 434 -1.02 15.35 -9.10
C ILE A 434 -0.73 16.27 -7.91
N ILE A 435 0.17 17.24 -8.04
CA ILE A 435 0.42 18.22 -6.98
C ILE A 435 -0.81 19.08 -6.70
N ASN A 436 -1.54 19.53 -7.72
CA ASN A 436 -2.78 20.28 -7.50
C ASN A 436 -3.84 19.44 -6.77
N GLU A 437 -3.93 18.15 -7.08
CA GLU A 437 -4.81 17.23 -6.36
C GLU A 437 -4.37 17.05 -4.91
N LEU A 438 -3.07 16.90 -4.65
CA LEU A 438 -2.52 16.84 -3.29
C LEU A 438 -2.76 18.14 -2.51
N LEU A 439 -2.62 19.30 -3.16
CA LEU A 439 -2.96 20.60 -2.56
C LEU A 439 -4.43 20.61 -2.12
N LEU A 440 -5.34 20.22 -3.01
CA LEU A 440 -6.78 20.18 -2.71
C LEU A 440 -7.10 19.19 -1.57
N GLU A 441 -6.52 17.98 -1.62
CA GLU A 441 -6.71 16.96 -0.59
C GLU A 441 -6.16 17.41 0.78
N SER A 442 -5.10 18.23 0.78
CA SER A 442 -4.46 18.68 2.01
C SER A 442 -5.27 19.70 2.82
N GLU A 443 -6.16 20.48 2.17
CA GLU A 443 -6.93 21.54 2.84
C GLU A 443 -7.79 20.98 3.96
N TYR A 444 -8.53 19.91 3.68
CA TYR A 444 -9.53 19.39 4.60
C TYR A 444 -8.93 18.83 5.90
N PRO A 445 -7.92 17.93 5.87
CA PRO A 445 -7.27 17.45 7.08
C PRO A 445 -6.60 18.57 7.90
N ASP A 446 -6.00 19.56 7.23
CA ASP A 446 -5.32 20.66 7.92
C ASP A 446 -6.33 21.64 8.55
N GLN A 447 -7.44 21.96 7.88
CA GLN A 447 -8.55 22.75 8.45
C GLN A 447 -9.20 22.04 9.63
N GLU A 448 -9.47 20.73 9.52
CA GLU A 448 -10.05 19.94 10.61
C GLU A 448 -9.11 19.86 11.82
N TYR A 449 -7.79 19.80 11.58
CA TYR A 449 -6.80 19.85 12.65
C TYR A 449 -6.80 21.22 13.35
N GLU A 450 -6.69 22.33 12.60
CA GLU A 450 -6.69 23.67 13.19
C GLU A 450 -8.00 24.01 13.91
N ALA A 451 -9.15 23.56 13.39
CA ALA A 451 -10.45 23.77 14.05
C ALA A 451 -10.58 23.03 15.40
N ARG A 452 -9.85 21.94 15.59
CA ARG A 452 -9.86 21.14 16.83
C ARG A 452 -8.73 21.49 17.78
N ARG A 453 -7.69 22.15 17.27
CA ARG A 453 -6.53 22.61 18.03
C ARG A 453 -6.98 23.67 19.05
N GLY A 454 -7.29 23.22 20.26
CA GLY A 454 -7.78 24.08 21.36
C GLY A 454 -9.05 23.57 22.04
N MET A 455 -9.67 22.48 21.56
CA MET A 455 -10.77 21.82 22.28
C MET A 455 -10.18 20.77 23.24
N GLU A 456 -10.27 21.00 24.56
CA GLU A 456 -9.66 20.18 25.63
C GLU A 456 -10.19 18.73 25.73
N GLU A 457 -11.28 18.40 25.04
CA GLU A 457 -11.97 17.11 25.17
C GLU A 457 -11.72 16.19 23.98
N LEU A 458 -10.54 15.58 23.92
CA LEU A 458 -10.34 14.38 23.10
C LEU A 458 -10.32 13.13 23.99
N PRO A 459 -11.28 12.20 23.81
CA PRO A 459 -11.38 11.02 24.66
C PRO A 459 -10.19 10.08 24.42
N ASN A 460 -9.49 9.74 25.51
CA ASN A 460 -8.43 8.73 25.64
C ASN A 460 -7.12 8.95 24.85
N LYS A 461 -6.14 9.56 25.53
CA LYS A 461 -4.71 9.75 25.19
C LYS A 461 -3.88 8.47 24.95
N LYS A 462 -4.46 7.34 24.54
CA LYS A 462 -3.71 6.07 24.42
C LYS A 462 -3.19 5.72 23.02
N VAL A 463 -3.46 6.51 21.97
CA VAL A 463 -3.03 6.15 20.60
C VAL A 463 -2.48 7.37 19.82
N GLY A 464 -1.17 7.59 19.92
CA GLY A 464 -0.38 8.38 18.95
C GLY A 464 -0.54 9.91 19.00
N ASP A 465 0.13 10.57 18.04
CA ASP A 465 0.03 12.01 17.79
C ASP A 465 -1.42 12.39 17.44
N GLU A 466 -1.96 13.39 18.14
CA GLU A 466 -3.32 13.91 17.97
C GLU A 466 -3.62 14.24 16.51
N ARG A 467 -2.63 14.82 15.82
CA ARG A 467 -2.73 15.16 14.40
C ARG A 467 -2.98 13.91 13.55
N SER A 468 -2.20 12.85 13.77
CA SER A 468 -2.35 11.59 13.04
C SER A 468 -3.72 10.96 13.26
N TYR A 469 -4.30 11.07 14.46
CA TYR A 469 -5.65 10.57 14.73
C TYR A 469 -6.73 11.33 13.96
N ILE A 470 -6.68 12.68 14.00
CA ILE A 470 -7.63 13.54 13.27
C ILE A 470 -7.55 13.29 11.77
N MET A 471 -6.33 13.25 11.23
CA MET A 471 -6.06 12.96 9.82
C MET A 471 -6.62 11.60 9.40
N ARG A 472 -6.43 10.56 10.22
CA ARG A 472 -6.96 9.22 9.96
C ARG A 472 -8.49 9.20 9.93
N LYS A 473 -9.14 9.91 10.86
CA LYS A 473 -10.61 9.98 10.90
C LYS A 473 -11.18 10.71 9.68
N ALA A 474 -10.56 11.83 9.28
CA ALA A 474 -10.92 12.57 8.06
C ALA A 474 -10.79 11.70 6.81
N MET A 475 -9.65 11.02 6.66
CA MET A 475 -9.40 10.09 5.56
C MET A 475 -10.40 8.93 5.51
N LEU A 476 -10.71 8.30 6.65
CA LEU A 476 -11.69 7.20 6.70
C LEU A 476 -13.10 7.65 6.26
N ARG A 477 -13.51 8.88 6.58
CA ARG A 477 -14.77 9.45 6.07
C ARG A 477 -14.74 9.57 4.55
N GLY A 478 -13.63 10.08 4.00
CA GLY A 478 -13.45 10.20 2.55
C GLY A 478 -13.46 8.85 1.83
N LEU A 479 -12.79 7.83 2.37
CA LEU A 479 -12.71 6.51 1.75
C LEU A 479 -14.05 5.77 1.71
N ARG A 480 -14.95 6.00 2.67
CA ARG A 480 -16.31 5.41 2.67
C ARG A 480 -17.19 5.90 1.52
N GLN A 481 -16.81 7.02 0.90
CA GLN A 481 -17.50 7.57 -0.28
C GLN A 481 -16.86 7.10 -1.59
N CYS A 482 -15.76 6.35 -1.51
CA CYS A 482 -15.05 5.86 -2.68
C CYS A 482 -15.50 4.43 -3.02
N GLN A 483 -15.46 4.11 -4.31
CA GLN A 483 -15.53 2.76 -4.83
C GLN A 483 -14.12 2.18 -4.98
N SER A 484 -14.01 0.87 -4.75
CA SER A 484 -12.77 0.13 -4.94
C SER A 484 -12.48 -0.06 -6.42
N PHE A 485 -11.20 -0.01 -6.79
CA PHE A 485 -10.73 -0.47 -8.09
C PHE A 485 -9.35 -1.12 -7.95
N GLY A 486 -9.00 -1.97 -8.90
CA GLY A 486 -7.76 -2.73 -8.93
C GLY A 486 -7.23 -2.90 -10.34
N LEU A 487 -6.23 -3.78 -10.49
CA LEU A 487 -5.58 -4.04 -11.77
C LEU A 487 -6.50 -4.75 -12.76
N SER A 488 -7.38 -5.63 -12.27
CA SER A 488 -8.36 -6.34 -13.10
C SER A 488 -9.33 -5.40 -13.80
N ASP A 489 -9.61 -4.23 -13.21
CA ASP A 489 -10.57 -3.26 -13.75
C ASP A 489 -9.93 -2.35 -14.80
N MET A 490 -8.60 -2.41 -14.97
CA MET A 490 -7.84 -1.55 -15.88
C MET A 490 -7.54 -2.21 -17.23
N LEU A 491 -7.78 -3.52 -17.34
CA LEU A 491 -7.63 -4.21 -18.61
C LEU A 491 -8.91 -4.01 -19.45
N PRO A 492 -8.78 -3.81 -20.78
CA PRO A 492 -9.94 -3.79 -21.65
C PRO A 492 -10.65 -5.14 -21.54
N SER A 493 -11.83 -5.15 -20.94
CA SER A 493 -12.75 -6.28 -20.98
C SER A 493 -13.93 -5.91 -21.86
N ASP A 494 -14.65 -6.91 -22.37
CA ASP A 494 -15.91 -6.70 -23.10
C ASP A 494 -17.01 -6.06 -22.24
N GLN A 495 -16.77 -5.86 -20.94
CA GLN A 495 -17.69 -5.16 -20.03
C GLN A 495 -17.50 -3.64 -20.12
N ALA A 496 -18.63 -2.93 -20.13
CA ALA A 496 -18.63 -1.47 -20.07
C ALA A 496 -17.94 -0.98 -18.78
N MET A 497 -16.73 -0.43 -18.93
CA MET A 497 -15.97 0.13 -17.82
C MET A 497 -16.71 1.33 -17.21
N ASN A 498 -16.71 1.43 -15.88
CA ASN A 498 -17.34 2.54 -15.18
C ASN A 498 -16.79 3.89 -15.71
N PRO A 499 -17.63 4.86 -16.10
CA PRO A 499 -17.19 6.12 -16.68
C PRO A 499 -16.19 6.89 -15.80
N SER A 500 -16.37 6.87 -14.48
CA SER A 500 -15.51 7.58 -13.53
C SER A 500 -14.15 6.90 -13.45
N LEU A 501 -14.13 5.56 -13.42
CA LEU A 501 -12.88 4.80 -13.47
C LEU A 501 -12.14 5.02 -14.80
N ARG A 502 -12.88 5.06 -15.91
CA ARG A 502 -12.32 5.38 -17.23
C ARG A 502 -11.68 6.75 -17.28
N TRP A 503 -12.36 7.74 -16.74
CA TRP A 503 -11.84 9.08 -16.63
C TRP A 503 -10.51 9.14 -15.84
N LEU A 504 -10.39 8.38 -14.74
CA LEU A 504 -9.14 8.29 -13.98
C LEU A 504 -8.03 7.55 -14.71
N ILE A 505 -8.33 6.44 -15.38
CA ILE A 505 -7.35 5.65 -16.14
C ILE A 505 -6.82 6.46 -17.33
N GLU A 506 -7.68 7.23 -17.98
CA GLU A 506 -7.30 8.17 -19.04
C GLU A 506 -6.46 9.35 -18.51
N GLY A 507 -6.31 9.47 -17.19
CA GLY A 507 -5.52 10.52 -16.54
C GLY A 507 -6.10 11.91 -16.80
N LYS A 508 -7.43 12.00 -16.92
CA LYS A 508 -8.14 13.26 -17.13
C LYS A 508 -8.18 14.09 -15.83
N PRO A 509 -8.30 15.43 -15.94
CA PRO A 509 -8.36 16.30 -14.77
C PRO A 509 -9.52 15.92 -13.84
N THR A 510 -9.26 15.90 -12.53
CA THR A 510 -10.29 15.67 -11.50
C THR A 510 -10.72 16.96 -10.79
N MET A 511 -10.30 18.10 -11.33
CA MET A 511 -10.64 19.44 -10.84
C MET A 511 -10.80 20.43 -11.98
N ASN A 512 -11.42 21.56 -11.69
CA ASN A 512 -11.52 22.69 -12.62
C ASN A 512 -10.41 23.73 -12.40
N ILE A 513 -10.16 24.54 -13.43
CA ILE A 513 -9.13 25.59 -13.42
C ILE A 513 -9.32 26.59 -12.27
N GLU A 514 -10.56 26.96 -11.94
CA GLU A 514 -10.83 27.90 -10.83
C GLU A 514 -10.40 27.34 -9.47
N THR A 515 -10.55 26.04 -9.27
CA THR A 515 -10.01 25.35 -8.10
C THR A 515 -8.49 25.43 -8.10
N VAL A 516 -7.83 25.15 -9.23
CA VAL A 516 -6.36 25.28 -9.34
C VAL A 516 -5.89 26.69 -9.02
N LYS A 517 -6.54 27.73 -9.58
CA LYS A 517 -6.26 29.13 -9.31
C LYS A 517 -6.34 29.43 -7.82
N ARG A 518 -7.42 29.01 -7.15
CA ARG A 518 -7.59 29.15 -5.69
C ARG A 518 -6.46 28.45 -4.92
N MET A 519 -6.12 27.22 -5.30
CA MET A 519 -5.10 26.42 -4.62
C MET A 519 -3.69 27.00 -4.79
N ARG A 520 -3.42 27.68 -5.90
CA ARG A 520 -2.11 28.29 -6.19
C ARG A 520 -2.03 29.79 -5.85
N SER A 521 -3.15 30.49 -5.70
CA SER A 521 -3.17 31.89 -5.28
C SER A 521 -2.68 32.00 -3.84
N VAL A 522 -1.45 32.44 -3.66
CA VAL A 522 -0.95 32.85 -2.35
C VAL A 522 -1.81 34.04 -1.93
N SER A 523 -2.65 33.89 -0.91
CA SER A 523 -3.10 35.06 -0.16
C SER A 523 -1.82 35.68 0.40
N MET A 524 -1.38 36.79 -0.22
CA MET A 524 -0.29 37.60 0.30
C MET A 524 -0.70 38.19 1.64
#